data_AF-A0AAN8KMK7-F1
#
_entry.id   AF-A0AAN8KMK7-F1
#
_cell.length_a   1.000
_cell.length_b   1.000
_cell.length_c   1.000
_cell.angle_alpha   90.00
_cell.angle_beta   90.00
_cell.angle_gamma   90.00
#
_symmetry.space_group_name_H-M   'P 1'
#
loop_
_entity.id
_entity.type
_entity.pdbx_description
1 polymer ?
#
loop_
_entity_poly.entity_id
_entity_poly.type
_entity_poly.pdbx_seq_one_letter_code
_entity_poly.pdbx_strand_id
1 'polypeptide(L)'
;MDKVVPLVECLLLVLLFNPGNGFDCYECNNGNALKPNFDCPAEGDVISSETIQCNGKCYIRTRHGGDGAVVERGCMQTSWMNTYIVDGCDVIENDIWCFCSEDECNGKRLGDWFPIP
;
A
#
# COMPACT_ATOMS: atom_id res chain seq x y z
N MET A 1 44.35 -22.54 -21.37
CA MET A 1 44.21 -22.38 -19.90
C MET A 1 42.87 -21.71 -19.68
N ASP A 2 41.81 -22.50 -19.75
CA ASP A 2 40.44 -22.03 -19.64
C ASP A 2 40.11 -21.74 -18.18
N LYS A 3 39.78 -20.48 -17.90
CA LYS A 3 39.31 -20.05 -16.58
C LYS A 3 37.84 -20.44 -16.46
N VAL A 4 37.59 -21.56 -15.81
CA VAL A 4 36.25 -21.94 -15.33
C VAL A 4 35.92 -21.02 -14.16
N VAL A 5 35.10 -20.00 -14.41
CA VAL A 5 34.51 -19.18 -13.35
C VAL A 5 33.43 -20.04 -12.67
N PRO A 6 33.48 -20.27 -11.36
CA PRO A 6 32.53 -21.17 -10.69
C PRO A 6 31.14 -20.54 -10.66
N LEU A 7 30.16 -21.22 -11.29
CA LEU A 7 28.72 -20.91 -11.30
C LEU A 7 28.07 -20.74 -9.90
N VAL A 8 28.79 -21.07 -8.84
CA VAL A 8 28.29 -21.08 -7.45
C VAL A 8 28.19 -19.66 -6.87
N GLU A 9 29.01 -18.71 -7.31
CA GLU A 9 28.97 -17.34 -6.78
C GLU A 9 27.80 -16.50 -7.31
N CYS A 10 27.26 -16.81 -8.51
CA CYS A 10 26.06 -16.14 -9.01
C CYS A 10 24.78 -16.54 -8.25
N LEU A 11 24.69 -17.75 -7.71
CA LEU A 11 23.47 -18.23 -7.06
C LEU A 11 23.28 -17.65 -5.66
N LEU A 12 24.37 -17.33 -4.95
CA LEU A 12 24.29 -16.71 -3.62
C LEU A 12 23.79 -15.25 -3.67
N LEU A 13 24.10 -14.50 -4.73
CA LEU A 13 23.64 -13.12 -4.89
C LEU A 13 22.13 -13.02 -5.16
N VAL A 14 21.55 -13.98 -5.87
CA VAL A 14 20.09 -14.00 -6.17
C VAL A 14 19.25 -14.33 -4.92
N LEU A 15 19.79 -15.08 -3.96
CA LEU A 15 19.08 -15.38 -2.70
C LEU A 15 19.21 -14.27 -1.65
N LEU A 16 20.25 -13.44 -1.72
CA LEU A 16 20.47 -12.33 -0.79
C LEU A 16 19.76 -11.04 -1.22
N PHE A 17 19.46 -10.90 -2.51
CA PHE A 17 18.61 -9.87 -3.06
C PHE A 17 17.41 -10.55 -3.72
N ASN A 18 16.45 -11.00 -2.91
CA ASN A 18 15.07 -10.97 -3.38
C ASN A 18 14.68 -9.48 -3.29
N PRO A 19 14.73 -8.67 -4.37
CA PRO A 19 13.90 -7.49 -4.37
C PRO A 19 12.49 -8.04 -4.21
N GLY A 20 11.94 -7.91 -2.99
CA GLY A 20 10.55 -8.28 -2.77
C GLY A 20 9.75 -7.67 -3.91
N ASN A 21 8.88 -8.45 -4.53
CA ASN A 21 7.95 -7.98 -5.57
C ASN A 21 7.02 -6.95 -4.93
N GLY A 22 7.58 -5.79 -4.68
CA GLY A 22 7.02 -4.79 -3.83
C GLY A 22 6.55 -3.64 -4.67
N PHE A 23 5.36 -3.16 -4.34
CA PHE A 23 4.74 -2.07 -5.06
C PHE A 23 5.14 -0.75 -4.43
N ASP A 24 5.29 0.29 -5.22
CA ASP A 24 5.39 1.65 -4.69
C ASP A 24 3.97 2.10 -4.30
N CYS A 25 3.75 2.49 -3.05
CA CYS A 25 2.42 2.88 -2.56
C CYS A 25 2.46 4.29 -1.98
N TYR A 26 1.40 5.06 -2.16
CA TYR A 26 1.28 6.35 -1.47
C TYR A 26 1.15 6.15 0.04
N GLU A 27 1.87 6.94 0.83
CA GLU A 27 1.77 6.97 2.30
C GLU A 27 1.32 8.34 2.79
N CYS A 28 0.04 8.46 3.15
CA CYS A 28 -0.53 9.71 3.62
C CYS A 28 -1.88 9.55 4.30
N ASN A 29 -2.38 10.63 4.89
CA ASN A 29 -3.77 10.77 5.29
C ASN A 29 -4.29 12.16 4.92
N ASN A 30 -5.61 12.30 4.81
CA ASN A 30 -6.28 13.57 4.47
C ASN A 30 -6.28 14.59 5.61
N GLY A 31 -5.67 14.29 6.75
CA GLY A 31 -5.68 15.14 7.93
C GLY A 31 -7.05 15.17 8.62
N ASN A 32 -7.38 16.30 9.22
CA ASN A 32 -8.67 16.54 9.87
C ASN A 32 -9.23 17.91 9.49
N ALA A 33 -10.41 18.25 10.00
CA ALA A 33 -11.08 19.51 9.68
C ALA A 33 -10.25 20.77 10.02
N LEU A 34 -9.36 20.70 11.02
CA LEU A 34 -8.51 21.82 11.44
C LEU A 34 -7.21 21.91 10.64
N LYS A 35 -6.71 20.78 10.17
CA LYS A 35 -5.46 20.67 9.40
C LYS A 35 -5.68 19.68 8.25
N PRO A 36 -6.41 20.08 7.19
CA PRO A 36 -6.62 19.24 6.04
C PRO A 36 -5.30 19.05 5.27
N ASN A 37 -5.10 17.86 4.72
CA ASN A 37 -4.05 17.58 3.76
C ASN A 37 -4.66 17.52 2.36
N PHE A 38 -4.48 18.59 1.59
CA PHE A 38 -5.08 18.70 0.25
C PHE A 38 -4.36 17.82 -0.78
N ASP A 39 -3.12 17.42 -0.53
CA ASP A 39 -2.37 16.57 -1.46
C ASP A 39 -2.77 15.09 -1.36
N CYS A 40 -3.44 14.71 -0.27
CA CYS A 40 -3.97 13.38 -0.02
C CYS A 40 -5.47 13.45 0.33
N PRO A 41 -6.33 13.84 -0.61
CA PRO A 41 -7.73 14.07 -0.32
C PRO A 41 -8.44 12.78 0.08
N ALA A 42 -9.46 12.91 0.95
CA ALA A 42 -10.37 11.82 1.25
C ALA A 42 -11.22 11.44 0.04
N GLU A 43 -11.62 12.45 -0.72
CA GLU A 43 -12.42 12.31 -1.93
C GLU A 43 -11.58 12.72 -3.13
N GLY A 44 -11.32 11.78 -4.03
CA GLY A 44 -10.52 12.00 -5.23
C GLY A 44 -9.14 11.35 -5.18
N ASP A 45 -8.36 11.68 -6.19
CA ASP A 45 -7.04 11.12 -6.42
C ASP A 45 -5.97 11.88 -5.64
N VAL A 46 -4.92 11.18 -5.22
CA VAL A 46 -3.71 11.76 -4.64
C VAL A 46 -3.07 12.69 -5.65
N ILE A 47 -2.75 13.91 -5.22
CA ILE A 47 -2.19 14.94 -6.10
C ILE A 47 -0.66 14.90 -6.05
N SER A 48 -0.10 14.87 -4.85
CA SER A 48 1.34 14.93 -4.61
C SER A 48 1.67 14.38 -3.23
N SER A 49 1.94 13.08 -3.14
CA SER A 49 2.30 12.45 -1.87
C SER A 49 3.55 11.59 -2.00
N GLU A 50 4.22 11.37 -0.88
CA GLU A 50 5.37 10.48 -0.81
C GLU A 50 4.92 9.05 -1.12
N THR A 51 5.71 8.36 -1.93
CA THR A 51 5.56 6.92 -2.18
C THR A 51 6.61 6.16 -1.38
N ILE A 52 6.23 4.99 -0.89
CA ILE A 52 7.10 4.06 -0.17
C ILE A 52 7.07 2.70 -0.84
N GLN A 53 8.21 2.03 -0.84
CA GLN A 53 8.31 0.68 -1.39
C GLN A 53 7.72 -0.34 -0.40
N CYS A 54 6.77 -1.15 -0.86
CA CYS A 54 6.02 -2.08 -0.03
C CYS A 54 6.37 -3.53 -0.25
N ASN A 55 6.74 -4.26 0.79
CA ASN A 55 6.80 -5.72 0.72
C ASN A 55 5.42 -6.33 1.01
N GLY A 56 4.46 -6.12 0.11
CA GLY A 56 3.06 -6.47 0.30
C GLY A 56 2.13 -5.65 -0.59
N LYS A 57 0.85 -5.54 -0.22
CA LYS A 57 -0.16 -4.76 -0.94
C LYS A 57 -0.17 -3.28 -0.50
N CYS A 58 -0.61 -2.39 -1.39
CA CYS A 58 -1.03 -1.06 -0.99
C CYS A 58 -2.40 -1.12 -0.32
N TYR A 59 -2.70 -0.19 0.57
CA TYR A 59 -4.04 -0.02 1.12
C TYR A 59 -4.52 1.43 1.06
N ILE A 60 -5.83 1.57 1.07
CA ILE A 60 -6.58 2.76 1.46
C ILE A 60 -7.62 2.33 2.50
N ARG A 61 -7.76 3.09 3.59
CA ARG A 61 -8.78 2.82 4.61
C ARG A 61 -9.48 4.08 5.07
N THR A 62 -10.72 3.93 5.51
CA THR A 62 -11.32 4.90 6.42
C THR A 62 -10.84 4.61 7.84
N ARG A 63 -10.68 5.63 8.67
CA ARG A 63 -10.54 5.52 10.11
C ARG A 63 -11.62 6.38 10.75
N HIS A 64 -12.60 5.76 11.40
CA HIS A 64 -13.61 6.50 12.14
C HIS A 64 -13.08 6.95 13.50
N GLY A 65 -12.80 8.25 13.64
CA GLY A 65 -12.43 8.90 14.91
C GLY A 65 -13.50 9.90 15.38
N GLY A 66 -13.33 10.44 16.59
CA GLY A 66 -14.27 11.41 17.18
C GLY A 66 -14.49 12.70 16.37
N ASP A 67 -13.57 13.02 15.46
CA ASP A 67 -13.62 14.22 14.60
C ASP A 67 -14.08 13.92 13.16
N GLY A 68 -14.56 12.71 12.87
CA GLY A 68 -15.02 12.27 11.55
C GLY A 68 -14.16 11.17 10.92
N ALA A 69 -14.55 10.73 9.72
CA ALA A 69 -13.81 9.71 8.97
C ALA A 69 -12.57 10.32 8.33
N VAL A 70 -11.39 9.78 8.68
CA VAL A 70 -10.11 10.10 8.05
C VAL A 70 -9.82 9.03 7.00
N VAL A 71 -9.34 9.41 5.83
CA VAL A 71 -8.81 8.47 4.82
C VAL A 71 -7.31 8.39 5.00
N GLU A 72 -6.81 7.16 5.13
CA GLU A 72 -5.40 6.84 5.28
C GLU A 72 -4.99 5.88 4.17
N ARG A 73 -3.84 6.15 3.57
CA ARG A 73 -3.24 5.39 2.48
C ARG A 73 -1.87 4.95 2.94
N GLY A 74 -1.48 3.73 2.59
CA GLY A 74 -0.16 3.26 2.94
C GLY A 74 0.10 1.84 2.50
N CYS A 75 1.00 1.24 3.24
CA CYS A 75 1.62 -0.03 2.92
C CYS A 75 1.23 -1.13 3.90
N MET A 76 0.84 -2.30 3.41
CA MET A 76 0.68 -3.47 4.25
C MET A 76 2.08 -4.00 4.63
N GLN A 77 2.62 -3.60 5.79
CA GLN A 77 3.99 -3.98 6.15
C GLN A 77 4.13 -5.19 7.09
N THR A 78 3.12 -5.64 7.85
CA THR A 78 3.37 -6.67 8.90
C THR A 78 2.18 -7.56 9.33
N SER A 79 2.57 -8.71 9.90
CA SER A 79 1.92 -10.01 10.20
C SER A 79 0.50 -10.11 10.81
N TRP A 80 -0.14 -9.03 11.25
CA TRP A 80 -1.42 -9.14 11.99
C TRP A 80 -2.64 -9.24 11.07
N MET A 81 -2.57 -8.61 9.90
CA MET A 81 -3.46 -8.89 8.79
C MET A 81 -2.88 -10.07 8.02
N ASN A 82 -3.47 -11.25 8.28
CA ASN A 82 -3.00 -12.54 7.79
C ASN A 82 -2.98 -12.62 6.25
N THR A 83 -2.31 -13.64 5.71
CA THR A 83 -1.95 -13.88 4.30
C THR A 83 -3.12 -14.04 3.31
N TYR A 84 -4.35 -13.72 3.70
CA TYR A 84 -5.59 -13.95 2.93
C TYR A 84 -6.28 -12.68 2.46
N ILE A 85 -5.66 -11.51 2.64
CA ILE A 85 -6.20 -10.28 2.07
C ILE A 85 -6.06 -10.37 0.55
N VAL A 86 -7.20 -10.39 -0.13
CA VAL A 86 -7.31 -10.31 -1.59
C VAL A 86 -7.45 -8.83 -1.99
N ASP A 87 -7.14 -8.52 -3.24
CA ASP A 87 -7.48 -7.19 -3.78
C ASP A 87 -9.00 -7.02 -3.73
N GLY A 88 -9.45 -5.87 -3.25
CA GLY A 88 -10.86 -5.67 -2.93
C GLY A 88 -11.04 -4.72 -1.75
N CYS A 89 -12.29 -4.34 -1.50
CA CYS A 89 -12.70 -3.60 -0.29
C CYS A 89 -13.46 -4.52 0.67
N ASP A 90 -13.21 -4.38 1.97
CA ASP A 90 -13.93 -5.08 3.03
C ASP A 90 -14.12 -4.16 4.25
N VAL A 91 -15.08 -4.48 5.11
CA VAL A 91 -15.30 -3.77 6.38
C VAL A 91 -14.62 -4.54 7.51
N ILE A 92 -13.58 -3.95 8.07
CA ILE A 92 -12.79 -4.51 9.17
C ILE A 92 -12.93 -3.57 10.37
N GLU A 93 -13.50 -4.05 11.47
CA GLU A 93 -13.62 -3.29 12.72
C GLU A 93 -14.34 -1.93 12.60
N ASN A 94 -15.31 -1.83 11.69
CA ASN A 94 -16.07 -0.62 11.30
C ASN A 94 -15.33 0.37 10.39
N ASP A 95 -14.14 0.01 9.94
CA ASP A 95 -13.40 0.74 8.93
C ASP A 95 -13.53 0.03 7.58
N ILE A 96 -13.69 0.78 6.51
CA ILE A 96 -13.57 0.25 5.15
C ILE A 96 -12.08 0.18 4.83
N TRP A 97 -11.61 -0.98 4.43
CA TRP A 97 -10.25 -1.22 3.97
C TRP A 97 -10.30 -1.70 2.53
N CYS A 98 -9.54 -1.08 1.65
CA CYS A 98 -9.35 -1.56 0.29
C CYS A 98 -7.88 -1.83 0.04
N PHE A 99 -7.59 -2.98 -0.58
CA PHE A 99 -6.25 -3.43 -0.90
C PHE A 99 -6.09 -3.61 -2.40
N CYS A 100 -4.88 -3.36 -2.90
CA CYS A 100 -4.53 -3.51 -4.31
C CYS A 100 -3.04 -3.86 -4.48
N SER A 101 -2.71 -4.51 -5.61
CA SER A 101 -1.38 -5.09 -5.89
C SER A 101 -0.75 -4.55 -7.17
N GLU A 102 -0.76 -3.22 -7.33
CA GLU A 102 -0.10 -2.52 -8.43
C GLU A 102 0.58 -1.26 -7.87
N ASP A 103 1.59 -0.75 -8.58
CA ASP A 103 2.22 0.51 -8.19
C ASP A 103 1.19 1.64 -8.15
N GLU A 104 1.21 2.39 -7.05
CA GLU A 104 0.42 3.58 -6.79
C GLU A 104 -1.10 3.38 -6.87
N CYS A 105 -1.57 2.13 -6.82
CA CYS A 105 -2.99 1.79 -6.97
C CYS A 105 -3.86 2.40 -5.86
N ASN A 106 -3.29 2.61 -4.68
CA ASN A 106 -3.95 3.32 -3.59
C ASN A 106 -3.95 4.84 -3.76
N GLY A 107 -3.68 5.36 -4.96
CA GLY A 107 -3.75 6.78 -5.29
C GLY A 107 -5.15 7.27 -5.63
N LYS A 108 -6.08 6.40 -6.03
CA LYS A 108 -7.43 6.84 -6.42
C LYS A 108 -8.39 6.99 -5.26
N ARG A 109 -9.54 7.62 -5.49
CA ARG A 109 -10.63 7.71 -4.52
C ARG A 109 -11.05 6.34 -3.97
N LEU A 110 -11.45 6.30 -2.70
CA LEU A 110 -12.03 5.11 -2.08
C LEU A 110 -13.31 4.68 -2.84
N GLY A 111 -13.39 3.41 -3.23
CA GLY A 111 -14.54 2.87 -3.95
C GLY A 111 -14.46 2.95 -5.48
N ASP A 112 -13.48 3.63 -6.06
CA ASP A 112 -13.33 3.72 -7.53
C ASP A 112 -12.82 2.40 -8.15
N TRP A 113 -12.10 1.58 -7.38
CA TRP A 113 -11.54 0.31 -7.83
C TRP A 113 -12.45 -0.89 -7.58
N PHE A 114 -13.11 -0.88 -6.42
CA PHE A 114 -13.96 -1.96 -5.96
C PHE A 114 -15.21 -1.34 -5.33
N PRO A 115 -16.39 -1.89 -5.63
CA PRO A 115 -17.60 -1.45 -4.96
C PRO A 115 -17.43 -1.60 -3.44
N ILE A 116 -17.79 -0.55 -2.70
CA ILE A 116 -17.86 -0.60 -1.24
C ILE A 116 -19.08 -1.48 -0.89
N PRO A 117 -18.92 -2.50 -0.02
CA PRO A 117 -20.01 -3.39 0.38
C PRO A 117 -21.12 -2.70 1.19
#